data_AF-A0A966GD54-F1
#
_entry.id   AF-A0A966GD54-F1
#
_cell.length_a   1.000
_cell.length_b   1.000
_cell.length_c   1.000
_cell.angle_alpha   90.00
_cell.angle_beta   90.00
_cell.angle_gamma   90.00
#
_symmetry.space_group_name_H-M   'P 1'
#
loop_
_entity.id
_entity.type
_entity.pdbx_description
1 polymer ?
#
loop_
_entity_poly.entity_id
_entity_poly.type
_entity_poly.pdbx_seq_one_letter_code
_entity_poly.pdbx_strand_id
1 'polypeptide(L)'
;MTRTYSSAFRRVLVTAPLIAAAGLLTACFDGDDANQPPDVGVVPTPSPSPSPVGFDVGPCLNQVIPGTGGVTVAGAVVPDTLTLNLGANAGFPNGRLLADPVIDVTLAVIFLDLSRNGAGTLAGLPLNPPRNDVAFPAGFPFLAPAQGTQIMTSPGSGFAFRTNDANAYTRVDRMGMPAVSTVLIGSGLKNNYNDVSPANDVAGDFVPELTAQLTGLTNALADDLVGAGLTPCARAN
;
A
#
# COMPACT_ATOMS: atom_id res chain seq x y z
N MET A 1 29.04 16.29 45.44
CA MET A 1 29.26 17.49 44.60
C MET A 1 28.13 17.56 43.58
N THR A 2 27.09 18.29 43.95
CA THR A 2 25.87 18.55 43.16
C THR A 2 26.11 19.78 42.29
N ARG A 3 26.05 19.64 40.96
CA ARG A 3 26.07 20.79 40.03
C ARG A 3 24.69 20.96 39.40
N THR A 4 24.00 21.99 39.88
CA THR A 4 22.76 22.53 39.34
C THR A 4 23.09 23.36 38.10
N TYR A 5 22.49 23.06 36.94
CA TYR A 5 22.50 23.94 35.76
C TYR A 5 21.10 24.50 35.55
N SER A 6 20.97 25.81 35.78
CA SER A 6 19.78 26.61 35.51
C SER A 6 19.74 26.96 34.02
N SER A 7 18.68 26.61 33.31
CA SER A 7 18.41 27.09 31.95
C SER A 7 17.24 28.08 31.96
N ALA A 8 17.53 29.33 31.63
CA ALA A 8 16.56 30.40 31.50
C ALA A 8 15.82 30.25 30.16
N PHE A 9 14.56 29.81 30.21
CA PHE A 9 13.66 29.81 29.05
C PHE A 9 13.06 31.22 28.85
N ARG A 10 13.47 31.91 27.78
CA ARG A 10 12.83 33.14 27.30
C ARG A 10 11.54 32.76 26.56
N ARG A 11 10.39 33.12 27.14
CA ARG A 11 9.08 33.05 26.49
C ARG A 11 8.95 34.16 25.45
N VAL A 12 8.77 33.80 24.18
CA VAL A 12 8.28 34.71 23.15
C VAL A 12 6.81 34.35 22.93
N LEU A 13 5.90 35.21 23.38
CA LEU A 13 4.49 35.14 23.01
C LEU A 13 4.35 35.61 21.57
N VAL A 14 3.89 34.72 20.69
CA VAL A 14 3.30 35.10 19.40
C VAL A 14 1.83 34.71 19.45
N THR A 15 0.97 35.70 19.53
CA THR A 15 -0.48 35.59 19.42
C THR A 15 -0.86 35.39 17.95
N ALA A 16 -1.46 34.26 17.60
CA ALA A 16 -2.14 34.05 16.33
C ALA A 16 -3.65 33.87 16.58
N PRO A 17 -4.55 34.41 15.74
CA PRO A 17 -5.99 34.35 16.00
C PRO A 17 -6.56 32.99 15.63
N LEU A 18 -7.43 32.49 16.51
CA LEU A 18 -8.40 31.42 16.27
C LEU A 18 -9.31 31.80 15.09
N ILE A 19 -9.30 31.00 14.03
CA ILE A 19 -10.44 30.90 13.11
C ILE A 19 -10.96 29.48 13.22
N ALA A 20 -12.06 29.34 13.95
CA ALA A 20 -12.90 28.17 13.95
C ALA A 20 -13.73 28.19 12.66
N ALA A 21 -13.62 27.15 11.84
CA ALA A 21 -14.58 26.84 10.80
C ALA A 21 -14.98 25.37 10.97
N ALA A 22 -16.07 25.17 11.70
CA ALA A 22 -16.85 23.94 11.66
C ALA A 22 -17.63 23.93 10.34
N GLY A 23 -17.45 22.89 9.53
CA GLY A 23 -18.11 22.76 8.24
C GLY A 23 -18.01 21.33 7.72
N LEU A 24 -19.01 20.54 8.11
CA LEU A 24 -19.47 19.24 7.63
C LEU A 24 -18.76 18.65 6.39
N LEU A 25 -18.00 17.57 6.60
CA LEU A 25 -17.70 16.57 5.56
C LEU A 25 -18.98 15.76 5.29
N THR A 26 -19.56 15.93 4.11
CA THR A 26 -20.46 14.94 3.50
C THR A 26 -19.99 14.73 2.06
N ALA A 27 -19.18 13.69 1.87
CA ALA A 27 -18.83 13.17 0.55
C ALA A 27 -19.11 11.66 0.53
N CYS A 28 -20.38 11.32 0.35
CA CYS A 28 -20.77 10.10 -0.34
C CYS A 28 -21.28 10.57 -1.71
N PHE A 29 -20.65 10.09 -2.78
CA PHE A 29 -21.16 10.26 -4.13
C PHE A 29 -22.49 9.51 -4.22
N ASP A 30 -23.59 10.24 -4.19
CA ASP A 30 -24.84 9.80 -4.80
C ASP A 30 -25.27 10.88 -5.80
N GLY A 31 -25.73 10.40 -6.95
CA GLY A 31 -25.93 11.20 -8.15
C GLY A 31 -27.10 12.18 -8.05
N ASP A 32 -27.12 13.06 -9.05
CA ASP A 32 -28.24 13.90 -9.47
C ASP A 32 -28.50 15.16 -8.64
N ASP A 33 -27.77 16.24 -8.94
CA ASP A 33 -28.34 17.60 -8.88
C ASP A 33 -27.62 18.56 -9.83
N ALA A 34 -28.24 18.80 -10.98
CA ALA A 34 -27.80 19.73 -12.00
C ALA A 34 -28.24 21.17 -11.66
N ASN A 35 -27.65 21.81 -10.63
CA ASN A 35 -27.79 23.26 -10.43
C ASN A 35 -26.89 23.92 -9.35
N GLN A 36 -25.60 23.60 -9.28
CA GLN A 36 -24.65 24.38 -8.47
C GLN A 36 -23.80 25.30 -9.36
N PRO A 37 -23.70 26.62 -9.08
CA PRO A 37 -22.76 27.50 -9.78
C PRO A 37 -21.31 27.05 -9.54
N PRO A 38 -20.39 27.24 -10.50
CA PRO A 38 -19.05 26.67 -10.42
C PRO A 38 -18.26 27.32 -9.28
N ASP A 39 -17.91 26.50 -8.29
CA ASP A 39 -16.89 26.82 -7.30
C ASP A 39 -15.53 26.89 -8.01
N VAL A 40 -14.82 28.01 -7.86
CA VAL A 40 -13.46 28.21 -8.39
C VAL A 40 -12.47 27.49 -7.50
N GLY A 41 -12.62 26.17 -7.41
CA GLY A 41 -11.58 25.27 -6.94
C GLY A 41 -10.46 25.25 -7.98
N VAL A 42 -9.22 25.30 -7.52
CA VAL A 42 -8.05 25.06 -8.38
C VAL A 42 -8.20 23.65 -8.95
N VAL A 43 -8.66 23.56 -10.21
CA VAL A 43 -8.69 22.31 -10.95
C VAL A 43 -7.23 21.87 -11.07
N PRO A 44 -6.82 20.70 -10.53
CA PRO A 44 -5.50 20.17 -10.83
C PRO A 44 -5.40 20.09 -12.35
N THR A 45 -4.32 20.66 -12.90
CA THR A 45 -4.05 20.62 -14.34
C THR A 45 -4.30 19.19 -14.83
N PRO A 46 -5.13 18.98 -15.87
CA PRO A 46 -5.33 17.64 -16.39
C PRO A 46 -3.96 17.05 -16.73
N SER A 47 -3.65 15.87 -16.18
CA SER A 47 -2.45 15.13 -16.60
C SER A 47 -2.51 15.03 -18.13
N PRO A 48 -1.37 15.26 -18.82
CA PRO A 48 -1.32 15.08 -20.26
C PRO A 48 -1.88 13.69 -20.60
N SER A 49 -2.66 13.62 -21.67
CA SER A 49 -3.16 12.32 -22.13
C SER A 49 -1.95 11.43 -22.43
N PRO A 50 -1.89 10.20 -21.88
CA PRO A 50 -0.72 9.35 -22.04
C PRO A 50 -0.42 9.16 -23.51
N SER A 51 0.84 9.38 -23.89
CA SER A 51 1.30 9.04 -25.23
C SER A 51 1.24 7.52 -25.38
N PRO A 52 0.59 6.96 -26.41
CA PRO A 52 0.47 5.52 -26.60
C PRO A 52 1.81 4.95 -27.09
N VAL A 53 2.81 4.94 -26.21
CA VAL A 53 3.97 4.07 -26.30
C VAL A 53 3.56 2.74 -25.70
N GLY A 54 3.67 1.67 -26.47
CA GLY A 54 3.57 0.33 -25.89
C GLY A 54 4.77 0.12 -24.98
N PHE A 55 4.57 -0.43 -23.79
CA PHE A 55 5.65 -0.77 -22.87
C PHE A 55 5.86 -2.28 -22.75
N ASP A 56 7.12 -2.71 -22.71
CA ASP A 56 7.53 -4.03 -22.22
C ASP A 56 7.79 -3.98 -20.71
N VAL A 57 6.98 -4.73 -19.96
CA VAL A 57 7.06 -4.85 -18.49
C VAL A 57 7.94 -6.02 -18.03
N GLY A 58 8.50 -6.81 -18.95
CA GLY A 58 9.39 -7.93 -18.65
C GLY A 58 10.55 -7.55 -17.71
N PRO A 59 11.23 -6.40 -17.88
CA PRO A 59 12.28 -5.97 -16.96
C PRO A 59 11.77 -5.70 -15.54
N CYS A 60 10.54 -5.19 -15.38
CA CYS A 60 9.92 -4.99 -14.07
C CYS A 60 9.69 -6.32 -13.34
N LEU A 61 9.24 -7.35 -14.06
CA LEU A 61 8.94 -8.65 -13.48
C LEU A 61 10.20 -9.44 -13.11
N ASN A 62 11.27 -9.26 -13.91
CA ASN A 62 12.52 -10.02 -13.77
C ASN A 62 13.56 -9.35 -12.87
N GLN A 63 13.36 -8.09 -12.46
CA GLN A 63 14.30 -7.43 -11.55
C GLN A 63 14.28 -8.08 -10.16
N VAL A 64 15.44 -8.11 -9.52
CA VAL A 64 15.61 -8.62 -8.15
C VAL A 64 15.22 -7.53 -7.15
N ILE A 65 14.40 -7.89 -6.17
CA ILE A 65 14.06 -6.99 -5.06
C ILE A 65 15.27 -6.90 -4.11
N PRO A 66 15.84 -5.70 -3.86
CA PRO A 66 16.98 -5.56 -2.97
C PRO A 66 16.71 -6.12 -1.57
N GLY A 67 17.70 -6.80 -0.98
CA GLY A 67 17.61 -7.35 0.38
C GLY A 67 16.83 -8.67 0.52
N THR A 68 16.31 -9.23 -0.57
CA THR A 68 15.54 -10.50 -0.54
C THR A 68 16.37 -11.76 -0.82
N GLY A 69 17.68 -11.63 -1.05
CA GLY A 69 18.54 -12.78 -1.38
C GLY A 69 18.32 -13.33 -2.80
N GLY A 70 17.77 -12.53 -3.72
CA GLY A 70 17.62 -12.91 -5.13
C GLY A 70 16.19 -13.12 -5.61
N VAL A 71 15.18 -12.81 -4.79
CA VAL A 71 13.77 -12.93 -5.19
C VAL A 71 13.46 -11.86 -6.24
N THR A 72 12.90 -12.29 -7.38
CA THR A 72 12.41 -11.38 -8.42
C THR A 72 11.03 -10.83 -8.07
N VAL A 73 10.61 -9.74 -8.70
CA VAL A 73 9.24 -9.20 -8.52
C VAL A 73 8.18 -10.25 -8.84
N ALA A 74 8.33 -10.98 -9.96
CA ALA A 74 7.43 -12.08 -10.29
C ALA A 74 7.45 -13.19 -9.22
N GLY A 75 8.63 -13.57 -8.72
CA GLY A 75 8.77 -14.58 -7.68
C GLY A 75 8.23 -14.17 -6.31
N ALA A 76 8.03 -12.87 -6.07
CA ALA A 76 7.37 -12.36 -4.87
C ALA A 76 5.83 -12.42 -4.98
N VAL A 77 5.28 -12.42 -6.19
CA VAL A 77 3.82 -12.42 -6.45
C VAL A 77 3.30 -13.82 -6.78
N VAL A 78 4.14 -14.70 -7.32
CA VAL A 78 3.76 -16.04 -7.78
C VAL A 78 4.57 -17.11 -7.03
N PRO A 79 3.94 -17.93 -6.16
CA PRO A 79 2.55 -17.83 -5.71
C PRO A 79 2.35 -16.67 -4.72
N ASP A 80 1.11 -16.18 -4.60
CA ASP A 80 0.76 -15.16 -3.60
C ASP A 80 0.65 -15.81 -2.21
N THR A 81 1.81 -15.95 -1.57
CA THR A 81 1.95 -16.48 -0.22
C THR A 81 2.87 -15.59 0.62
N LEU A 82 2.57 -15.49 1.91
CA LEU A 82 3.47 -14.80 2.84
C LEU A 82 4.67 -15.68 3.14
N THR A 83 5.85 -15.26 2.70
CA THR A 83 7.11 -15.96 2.99
C THR A 83 7.83 -15.30 4.15
N LEU A 84 8.27 -16.10 5.13
CA LEU A 84 8.97 -15.61 6.33
C LEU A 84 10.41 -16.15 6.36
N ASN A 85 11.36 -15.24 6.42
CA ASN A 85 12.74 -15.50 6.80
C ASN A 85 12.92 -15.21 8.29
N LEU A 86 12.98 -16.28 9.10
CA LEU A 86 13.14 -16.19 10.56
C LEU A 86 14.52 -15.70 11.00
N GLY A 87 15.49 -15.61 10.09
CA GLY A 87 16.82 -15.04 10.35
C GLY A 87 16.94 -13.55 10.02
N ALA A 88 15.89 -12.92 9.48
CA ALA A 88 15.87 -11.50 9.13
C ALA A 88 14.90 -10.72 10.03
N ASN A 89 15.08 -9.40 10.09
CA ASN A 89 14.15 -8.52 10.79
C ASN A 89 12.74 -8.64 10.20
N ALA A 90 11.72 -8.51 11.06
CA ALA A 90 10.34 -8.45 10.62
C ALA A 90 10.05 -7.14 9.88
N GLY A 91 9.16 -7.20 8.88
CA GLY A 91 8.76 -6.05 8.07
C GLY A 91 8.68 -6.44 6.60
N PHE A 92 7.86 -5.73 5.84
CA PHE A 92 7.57 -6.07 4.45
C PHE A 92 8.85 -6.06 3.60
N PRO A 93 9.11 -7.11 2.79
CA PRO A 93 8.26 -8.26 2.48
C PRO A 93 8.39 -9.48 3.41
N ASN A 94 9.27 -9.46 4.41
CA ASN A 94 9.42 -10.50 5.44
C ASN A 94 8.31 -10.39 6.51
N GLY A 95 7.07 -10.67 6.10
CA GLY A 95 5.89 -10.34 6.88
C GLY A 95 5.44 -8.90 6.61
N ARG A 96 4.90 -8.24 7.63
CA ARG A 96 4.66 -6.80 7.65
C ARG A 96 4.57 -6.33 9.09
N LEU A 97 5.15 -5.17 9.39
CA LEU A 97 4.84 -4.40 10.58
C LEU A 97 3.51 -3.66 10.36
N LEU A 98 2.87 -3.28 11.45
CA LEU A 98 1.58 -2.57 11.41
C LEU A 98 1.66 -1.24 10.64
N ALA A 99 2.83 -0.61 10.66
CA ALA A 99 3.08 0.69 10.06
C ALA A 99 3.77 0.60 8.68
N ASP A 100 3.98 -0.60 8.14
CA ASP A 100 4.62 -0.73 6.84
C ASP A 100 3.72 -0.15 5.74
N PRO A 101 4.22 0.76 4.89
CA PRO A 101 3.48 1.31 3.77
C PRO A 101 3.45 0.30 2.60
N VAL A 102 2.77 -0.83 2.82
CA VAL A 102 2.85 -2.01 1.94
C VAL A 102 2.42 -1.70 0.51
N ILE A 103 1.37 -0.90 0.34
CA ILE A 103 0.88 -0.54 -0.99
C ILE A 103 1.92 0.30 -1.73
N ASP A 104 2.45 1.36 -1.14
CA ASP A 104 3.42 2.22 -1.83
C ASP A 104 4.73 1.50 -2.13
N VAL A 105 5.19 0.65 -1.22
CA VAL A 105 6.37 -0.18 -1.45
C VAL A 105 6.12 -1.15 -2.60
N THR A 106 4.93 -1.79 -2.64
CA THR A 106 4.60 -2.71 -3.72
C THR A 106 4.50 -1.98 -5.07
N LEU A 107 3.84 -0.82 -5.10
CA LEU A 107 3.73 0.01 -6.31
C LEU A 107 5.10 0.48 -6.81
N ALA A 108 6.00 0.88 -5.90
CA ALA A 108 7.37 1.24 -6.26
C ALA A 108 8.12 0.06 -6.87
N VAL A 109 7.97 -1.14 -6.29
CA VAL A 109 8.64 -2.36 -6.75
C VAL A 109 8.14 -2.82 -8.13
N ILE A 110 6.85 -2.67 -8.43
CA ILE A 110 6.30 -3.10 -9.73
C ILE A 110 6.52 -2.09 -10.86
N PHE A 111 6.65 -0.79 -10.55
CA PHE A 111 6.76 0.26 -11.57
C PHE A 111 8.15 0.86 -11.75
N LEU A 112 8.98 0.90 -10.71
CA LEU A 112 10.26 1.59 -10.75
C LEU A 112 11.44 0.64 -10.98
N ASP A 113 12.48 1.16 -11.64
CA ASP A 113 13.77 0.52 -11.74
C ASP A 113 14.48 0.60 -10.38
N LEU A 114 14.58 -0.55 -9.70
CA LEU A 114 15.12 -0.63 -8.34
C LEU A 114 16.63 -0.34 -8.24
N SER A 115 17.34 -0.24 -9.38
CA SER A 115 18.73 0.23 -9.42
C SER A 115 18.85 1.76 -9.40
N ARG A 116 17.76 2.47 -9.70
CA ARG A 116 17.70 3.93 -9.80
C ARG A 116 16.86 4.55 -8.70
N ASN A 117 15.80 3.86 -8.29
CA ASN A 117 14.88 4.28 -7.25
C ASN A 117 14.82 3.22 -6.14
N GLY A 118 14.72 3.64 -4.89
CA GLY A 118 14.54 2.70 -3.77
C GLY A 118 13.12 2.14 -3.72
N ALA A 119 12.93 0.94 -3.18
CA ALA A 119 11.61 0.34 -2.98
C ALA A 119 10.68 1.18 -2.09
N GLY A 120 11.23 2.08 -1.26
CA GLY A 120 10.45 3.03 -0.45
C GLY A 120 10.17 4.37 -1.12
N THR A 121 10.51 4.56 -2.41
CA THR A 121 10.44 5.89 -3.06
C THR A 121 9.02 6.46 -3.03
N LEU A 122 8.00 5.67 -3.38
CA LEU A 122 6.61 6.13 -3.34
C LEU A 122 6.10 6.28 -1.90
N ALA A 123 6.57 5.44 -0.97
CA ALA A 123 6.22 5.54 0.44
C ALA A 123 6.73 6.85 1.09
N GLY A 124 7.78 7.45 0.53
CA GLY A 124 8.31 8.75 0.95
C GLY A 124 7.49 9.95 0.48
N LEU A 125 6.50 9.75 -0.40
CA LEU A 125 5.58 10.80 -0.80
C LEU A 125 4.59 11.09 0.35
N PRO A 126 4.18 12.36 0.56
CA PRO A 126 3.25 12.74 1.63
C PRO A 126 1.78 12.38 1.29
N LEU A 127 1.57 11.21 0.69
CA LEU A 127 0.25 10.69 0.31
C LEU A 127 -0.33 9.76 1.38
N ASN A 128 0.53 9.13 2.17
CA ASN A 128 0.11 8.27 3.28
C ASN A 128 -0.48 9.09 4.43
N PRO A 129 -1.56 8.60 5.06
CA PRO A 129 -1.95 9.09 6.37
C PRO A 129 -0.75 9.01 7.33
N PRO A 130 -0.41 10.10 8.04
CA PRO A 130 0.81 10.17 8.84
C PRO A 130 0.80 9.23 10.06
N ARG A 131 -0.38 8.73 10.45
CA ARG A 131 -0.59 7.77 11.54
C ARG A 131 -1.99 7.15 11.41
N ASN A 132 -2.20 6.03 12.08
CA ASN A 132 -3.53 5.48 12.28
C ASN A 132 -4.40 6.41 13.15
N ASP A 133 -5.71 6.38 12.95
CA ASP A 133 -6.68 7.19 13.70
C ASP A 133 -6.62 6.90 15.21
N VAL A 134 -6.32 5.64 15.57
CA VAL A 134 -6.06 5.20 16.93
C VAL A 134 -4.69 4.54 17.00
N ALA A 135 -3.87 4.95 17.97
CA ALA A 135 -2.55 4.36 18.15
C ALA A 135 -2.64 2.84 18.41
N PHE A 136 -1.76 2.08 17.76
CA PHE A 136 -1.64 0.65 18.02
C PHE A 136 -1.13 0.40 19.45
N PRO A 137 -1.67 -0.59 20.18
CA PRO A 137 -1.12 -1.00 21.46
C PRO A 137 0.32 -1.52 21.32
N ALA A 138 1.15 -1.30 22.35
CA ALA A 138 2.53 -1.80 22.39
C ALA A 138 2.64 -3.32 22.63
N GLY A 139 1.51 -4.00 22.86
CA GLY A 139 1.44 -5.43 23.14
C GLY A 139 0.24 -6.08 22.49
N PHE A 140 0.26 -7.40 22.40
CA PHE A 140 -0.81 -8.16 21.78
C PHE A 140 -2.15 -8.01 22.54
N PRO A 141 -3.29 -7.85 21.83
CA PRO A 141 -3.43 -7.78 20.38
C PRO A 141 -3.09 -6.39 19.85
N PHE A 142 -2.24 -6.36 18.82
CA PHE A 142 -1.72 -5.12 18.24
C PHE A 142 -2.76 -4.30 17.45
N LEU A 143 -4.02 -4.70 17.47
CA LEU A 143 -5.13 -3.97 16.86
C LEU A 143 -5.65 -2.94 17.86
N ALA A 144 -5.82 -1.71 17.39
CA ALA A 144 -6.53 -0.69 18.16
C ALA A 144 -7.98 -1.10 18.41
N PRO A 145 -8.62 -0.60 19.48
CA PRO A 145 -10.06 -0.79 19.70
C PRO A 145 -10.86 -0.40 18.45
N ALA A 146 -11.87 -1.20 18.12
CA ALA A 146 -12.80 -0.85 17.05
C ALA A 146 -13.46 0.50 17.34
N GLN A 147 -13.77 1.27 16.30
CA GLN A 147 -14.54 2.53 16.39
C GLN A 147 -16.02 2.31 16.76
N GLY A 148 -16.35 1.19 17.40
CA GLY A 148 -17.68 0.81 17.84
C GLY A 148 -17.77 0.72 19.37
N THR A 149 -18.92 0.23 19.86
CA THR A 149 -19.16 0.10 21.31
C THR A 149 -18.46 -1.09 21.95
N GLN A 150 -17.79 -1.92 21.15
CA GLN A 150 -17.08 -3.11 21.62
C GLN A 150 -15.74 -2.67 22.24
N ILE A 151 -15.65 -2.76 23.56
CA ILE A 151 -14.42 -2.44 24.28
C ILE A 151 -13.64 -3.74 24.51
N MET A 152 -12.42 -3.81 23.98
CA MET A 152 -11.44 -4.81 24.40
C MET A 152 -10.92 -4.41 25.79
N THR A 153 -11.37 -5.11 26.83
CA THR A 153 -11.10 -4.73 28.23
C THR A 153 -9.77 -5.24 28.78
N SER A 154 -9.00 -6.05 28.03
CA SER A 154 -7.67 -6.51 28.47
C SER A 154 -6.82 -6.98 27.30
N PRO A 155 -5.48 -6.73 27.31
CA PRO A 155 -4.55 -7.61 26.63
C PRO A 155 -4.79 -9.03 27.17
N GLY A 156 -5.17 -9.96 26.30
CA GLY A 156 -5.58 -11.31 26.71
C GLY A 156 -4.42 -12.30 26.71
N SER A 157 -4.52 -13.33 27.54
CA SER A 157 -3.83 -14.61 27.37
C SER A 157 -4.91 -15.72 27.29
N GLY A 158 -4.57 -16.90 26.77
CA GLY A 158 -5.54 -18.00 26.63
C GLY A 158 -6.40 -17.97 25.36
N PHE A 159 -5.88 -17.40 24.26
CA PHE A 159 -6.54 -17.48 22.96
C PHE A 159 -6.67 -18.95 22.54
N ALA A 160 -7.92 -19.41 22.39
CA ALA A 160 -8.23 -20.70 21.81
C ALA A 160 -8.17 -20.57 20.28
N PHE A 161 -6.99 -20.79 19.71
CA PHE A 161 -6.83 -20.89 18.27
C PHE A 161 -7.51 -22.16 17.78
N ARG A 162 -8.30 -22.05 16.70
CA ARG A 162 -8.91 -23.22 16.07
C ARG A 162 -7.81 -24.11 15.51
N THR A 163 -7.91 -25.41 15.77
CA THR A 163 -6.95 -26.43 15.29
C THR A 163 -7.52 -27.25 14.13
N ASN A 164 -8.66 -26.85 13.55
CA ASN A 164 -9.21 -27.51 12.38
C ASN A 164 -8.24 -27.38 11.20
N ASP A 165 -8.17 -28.43 10.38
CA ASP A 165 -7.39 -28.42 9.15
C ASP A 165 -7.84 -27.31 8.21
N ALA A 166 -6.94 -26.85 7.34
CA ALA A 166 -7.21 -25.78 6.39
C ALA A 166 -8.41 -26.07 5.47
N ASN A 167 -8.68 -27.35 5.17
CA ASN A 167 -9.81 -27.79 4.35
C ASN A 167 -11.18 -27.59 5.03
N ALA A 168 -11.22 -27.32 6.34
CA ALA A 168 -12.44 -27.00 7.07
C ALA A 168 -12.89 -25.56 6.85
N TYR A 169 -12.08 -24.74 6.16
CA TYR A 169 -12.36 -23.34 5.89
C TYR A 169 -12.57 -23.10 4.39
N THR A 170 -13.50 -22.21 4.08
CA THR A 170 -13.64 -21.63 2.74
C THR A 170 -12.72 -20.43 2.63
N ARG A 171 -11.90 -20.39 1.59
CA ARG A 171 -11.09 -19.23 1.26
C ARG A 171 -11.98 -18.18 0.62
N VAL A 172 -11.79 -16.93 1.04
CA VAL A 172 -12.55 -15.76 0.57
C VAL A 172 -11.65 -14.63 0.10
N ASP A 173 -10.36 -14.71 0.41
CA ASP A 173 -9.39 -13.69 0.06
C ASP A 173 -7.96 -14.23 0.07
N ARG A 174 -7.09 -13.51 -0.63
CA ARG A 174 -5.66 -13.80 -0.74
C ARG A 174 -4.87 -12.52 -0.44
N MET A 175 -4.09 -12.61 0.64
CA MET A 175 -3.48 -11.45 1.31
C MET A 175 -1.98 -11.63 1.53
N GLY A 176 -1.30 -12.48 0.73
CA GLY A 176 0.15 -12.63 0.81
C GLY A 176 0.84 -11.33 0.39
N MET A 177 0.38 -10.77 -0.73
CA MET A 177 0.84 -9.57 -1.40
C MET A 177 -0.36 -8.63 -1.63
N PRO A 178 -0.60 -7.67 -0.72
CA PRO A 178 -1.87 -6.93 -0.67
C PRO A 178 -2.25 -6.15 -1.94
N ALA A 179 -1.28 -5.76 -2.78
CA ALA A 179 -1.57 -5.03 -4.03
C ALA A 179 -2.05 -5.94 -5.18
N VAL A 180 -1.87 -7.26 -5.10
CA VAL A 180 -2.07 -8.13 -6.26
C VAL A 180 -3.54 -8.25 -6.62
N SER A 181 -4.38 -8.73 -5.69
CA SER A 181 -5.84 -8.83 -5.89
C SER A 181 -6.53 -7.45 -6.04
N THR A 182 -5.91 -6.38 -5.55
CA THR A 182 -6.51 -5.04 -5.52
C THR A 182 -6.18 -4.20 -6.75
N VAL A 183 -4.97 -4.34 -7.30
CA VAL A 183 -4.46 -3.49 -8.40
C VAL A 183 -4.15 -4.30 -9.65
N LEU A 184 -3.61 -5.51 -9.51
CA LEU A 184 -3.07 -6.29 -10.64
C LEU A 184 -4.00 -7.38 -11.15
N ILE A 185 -5.14 -7.59 -10.49
CA ILE A 185 -6.20 -8.49 -10.95
C ILE A 185 -7.44 -7.65 -11.27
N GLY A 186 -7.88 -7.71 -12.53
CA GLY A 186 -9.09 -7.02 -12.97
C GLY A 186 -10.34 -7.46 -12.20
N SER A 187 -11.30 -6.54 -12.05
CA SER A 187 -12.50 -6.72 -11.24
C SER A 187 -13.31 -7.98 -11.59
N GLY A 188 -13.34 -8.38 -12.86
CA GLY A 188 -14.03 -9.59 -13.32
C GLY A 188 -13.38 -10.90 -12.90
N LEU A 189 -12.07 -10.90 -12.60
CA LEU A 189 -11.32 -12.08 -12.16
C LEU A 189 -11.00 -12.07 -10.66
N LYS A 190 -11.22 -10.95 -9.97
CA LYS A 190 -10.89 -10.78 -8.55
C LYS A 190 -11.46 -11.86 -7.64
N ASN A 191 -12.76 -12.15 -7.75
CA ASN A 191 -13.38 -13.19 -6.91
C ASN A 191 -12.79 -14.57 -7.19
N ASN A 192 -12.63 -14.93 -8.47
CA ASN A 192 -12.00 -16.20 -8.84
C ASN A 192 -10.56 -16.29 -8.31
N TYR A 193 -9.77 -15.22 -8.47
CA TYR A 193 -8.41 -15.14 -7.93
C TYR A 193 -8.40 -15.41 -6.43
N ASN A 194 -9.28 -14.74 -5.68
CA ASN A 194 -9.42 -14.84 -4.23
C ASN A 194 -9.88 -16.23 -3.76
N ASP A 195 -10.74 -16.91 -4.50
CA ASP A 195 -11.34 -18.19 -4.10
C ASP A 195 -10.39 -19.40 -4.34
N VAL A 196 -9.59 -19.36 -5.41
CA VAL A 196 -8.70 -20.49 -5.78
C VAL A 196 -7.42 -20.55 -4.95
N SER A 197 -6.72 -21.69 -5.03
CA SER A 197 -5.48 -21.91 -4.27
C SER A 197 -4.31 -21.11 -4.87
N PRO A 198 -3.33 -20.63 -4.08
CA PRO A 198 -2.08 -20.09 -4.63
C PRO A 198 -1.32 -21.06 -5.54
N ALA A 199 -1.62 -22.38 -5.48
CA ALA A 199 -1.12 -23.35 -6.46
C ALA A 199 -1.53 -23.03 -7.91
N ASN A 200 -2.66 -22.35 -8.10
CA ASN A 200 -3.13 -21.88 -9.41
C ASN A 200 -2.25 -20.78 -10.01
N ASP A 201 -1.56 -19.97 -9.19
CA ASP A 201 -0.60 -19.00 -9.74
C ASP A 201 0.62 -19.70 -10.31
N VAL A 202 1.09 -20.76 -9.64
CA VAL A 202 2.21 -21.58 -10.09
C VAL A 202 1.86 -22.28 -11.41
N ALA A 203 0.59 -22.64 -11.60
CA ALA A 203 0.07 -23.16 -12.86
C ALA A 203 -0.01 -22.08 -13.96
N GLY A 204 0.12 -20.80 -13.61
CA GLY A 204 0.12 -19.68 -14.54
C GLY A 204 -1.27 -19.11 -14.85
N ASP A 205 -2.32 -19.54 -14.13
CA ASP A 205 -3.72 -19.23 -14.44
C ASP A 205 -4.00 -17.71 -14.50
N PHE A 206 -3.25 -16.92 -13.72
CA PHE A 206 -3.42 -15.46 -13.63
C PHE A 206 -2.28 -14.65 -14.25
N VAL A 207 -1.22 -15.29 -14.76
CA VAL A 207 -0.07 -14.58 -15.36
C VAL A 207 -0.48 -13.69 -16.53
N PRO A 208 -1.39 -14.10 -17.45
CA PRO A 208 -1.88 -13.22 -18.51
C PRO A 208 -2.59 -11.97 -17.96
N GLU A 209 -3.43 -12.12 -16.94
CA GLU A 209 -4.15 -11.01 -16.32
C GLU A 209 -3.19 -10.05 -15.63
N LEU A 210 -2.27 -10.57 -14.80
CA LEU A 210 -1.25 -9.78 -14.10
C LEU A 210 -0.41 -8.95 -15.09
N THR A 211 0.00 -9.58 -16.20
CA THR A 211 0.80 -8.92 -17.24
C THR A 211 -0.01 -7.87 -17.99
N ALA A 212 -1.28 -8.15 -18.28
CA ALA A 212 -2.17 -7.21 -18.95
C ALA A 212 -2.45 -5.97 -18.09
N GLN A 213 -2.78 -6.16 -16.80
CA GLN A 213 -3.00 -5.05 -15.87
C GLN A 213 -1.73 -4.23 -15.64
N LEU A 214 -0.59 -4.89 -15.43
CA LEU A 214 0.69 -4.18 -15.23
C LEU A 214 1.05 -3.35 -16.48
N THR A 215 0.90 -3.91 -17.68
CA THR A 215 1.12 -3.19 -18.94
C THR A 215 0.14 -2.03 -19.08
N GLY A 216 -1.15 -2.24 -18.81
CA GLY A 216 -2.17 -1.20 -18.90
C GLY A 216 -1.90 -0.02 -17.96
N LEU A 217 -1.55 -0.31 -16.71
CA LEU A 217 -1.17 0.70 -15.72
C LEU A 217 0.15 1.40 -16.09
N THR A 218 1.12 0.66 -16.62
CA THR A 218 2.39 1.25 -17.10
C THR A 218 2.14 2.23 -18.24
N ASN A 219 1.32 1.86 -19.22
CA ASN A 219 0.94 2.76 -20.31
C ASN A 219 0.26 4.04 -19.79
N ALA A 220 -0.50 3.94 -18.70
CA ALA A 220 -1.22 5.06 -18.11
C ALA A 220 -0.37 5.96 -17.21
N LEU A 221 0.71 5.43 -16.60
CA LEU A 221 1.46 6.11 -15.55
C LEU A 221 2.92 6.40 -15.89
N ALA A 222 3.49 5.79 -16.94
CA ALA A 222 4.92 5.88 -17.20
C ALA A 222 5.40 7.32 -17.47
N ASP A 223 4.61 8.13 -18.18
CA ASP A 223 4.92 9.53 -18.43
C ASP A 223 4.81 10.39 -17.17
N ASP A 224 3.79 10.15 -16.33
CA ASP A 224 3.66 10.79 -15.02
C ASP A 224 4.86 10.45 -14.12
N LEU A 225 5.28 9.18 -14.07
CA LEU A 225 6.45 8.74 -13.31
C LEU A 225 7.74 9.42 -13.82
N VAL A 226 7.95 9.49 -15.13
CA VAL A 226 9.09 10.18 -15.73
C VAL A 226 9.03 11.67 -15.46
N GLY A 227 7.85 12.29 -15.57
CA GLY A 227 7.60 13.69 -15.25
C GLY A 227 7.91 14.02 -13.78
N ALA A 228 7.70 13.08 -12.88
CA ALA A 228 8.09 13.15 -11.47
C ALA A 228 9.59 12.90 -11.22
N GLY A 229 10.40 12.67 -12.27
CA GLY A 229 11.83 12.39 -12.16
C GLY A 229 12.16 10.97 -11.70
N LEU A 230 11.18 10.06 -11.74
CA LEU A 230 11.37 8.65 -11.43
C LEU A 230 11.76 7.87 -12.69
N THR A 231 12.39 6.71 -12.52
CA THR A 231 12.78 5.85 -13.64
C THR A 231 11.90 4.60 -13.64
N PRO A 232 10.95 4.47 -14.58
CA PRO A 232 10.21 3.22 -14.73
C PRO A 232 11.12 2.05 -15.10
N CYS A 233 10.81 0.86 -14.57
CA CYS A 233 11.50 -0.38 -14.97
C CYS A 233 11.06 -0.84 -16.37
N ALA A 234 9.85 -0.49 -16.80
CA ALA A 234 9.36 -0.85 -18.11
C ALA A 234 10.15 -0.14 -19.22
N ARG A 235 10.18 -0.73 -20.40
CA ARG A 235 10.89 -0.17 -21.56
C ARG A 235 9.88 0.16 -22.64
N ALA A 236 9.98 1.35 -23.23
CA ALA A 236 9.16 1.69 -24.38
C ALA A 236 9.54 0.76 -25.55
N ASN A 237 8.53 0.24 -26.24
CA ASN A 237 8.64 -0.57 -27.44
C ASN A 237 8.95 0.29 -28.67
#